data_AF-A0A7X4KJK1-F1
#
_entry.id   AF-A0A7X4KJK1-F1
#
_cell.length_a   1.000
_cell.length_b   1.000
_cell.length_c   1.000
_cell.angle_alpha   90.00
_cell.angle_beta   90.00
_cell.angle_gamma   90.00
#
_symmetry.space_group_name_H-M   'P 1'
#
loop_
_entity.id
_entity.type
_entity.pdbx_description
1 polymer ?
#
loop_
_entity_poly.entity_id
_entity_poly.type
_entity_poly.pdbx_seq_one_letter_code
_entity_poly.pdbx_strand_id
1 'polypeptide(L)'
;MSAQPSLLARIAATERPDLIVMIGYGDELPVYRNARALWQFYAAHFPHIHIIFTRWSDKLAPGEIVHDGYDLLVGIGKQMGDDIGYSTKGVWSGTENAKFVFRQVLVQDYLLRTHPRPFFFHHLTLTSVVDFRALNFVLDMLPAQGCYAGPIARLNAPPELAGLTFTSGASTLFSRDALERMRERYQPDHPYSQLPNDVWQATMLHDYPRIALPTFNFNRPRPPRGNDPALAQIASEQLAAGHFHFRVKTVAPQDSDGRREDIDPWVMLRLMEAVLDHEPSREATESLVLRYAVAINGSGQPLMPRTSEAIFTGPRDTPLHDGELPV
;
A
#
# COMPACT_ATOMS: atom_id res chain seq x y z
N MET A 1 39.02 16.43 -3.42
CA MET A 1 37.66 16.34 -2.82
C MET A 1 36.76 15.73 -3.87
N SER A 2 36.26 14.51 -3.70
CA SER A 2 35.28 13.96 -4.64
C SER A 2 33.97 14.73 -4.46
N ALA A 3 33.43 15.29 -5.54
CA ALA A 3 32.13 15.95 -5.50
C ALA A 3 31.09 14.93 -5.00
N GLN A 4 30.26 15.34 -4.04
CA GLN A 4 29.14 14.48 -3.63
C GLN A 4 28.22 14.26 -4.84
N PRO A 5 27.76 13.03 -5.09
CA PRO A 5 26.83 12.75 -6.18
C PRO A 5 25.57 13.60 -6.01
N SER A 6 24.91 14.00 -7.11
CA SER A 6 23.65 14.74 -7.03
C SER A 6 22.57 13.91 -6.32
N LEU A 7 21.52 14.57 -5.82
CA LEU A 7 20.39 13.89 -5.19
C LEU A 7 19.78 12.82 -6.10
N LEU A 8 19.51 13.16 -7.37
CA LEU A 8 19.01 12.21 -8.36
C LEU A 8 19.94 11.02 -8.59
N ALA A 9 21.26 11.21 -8.55
CA ALA A 9 22.21 10.11 -8.66
C ALA A 9 22.17 9.18 -7.44
N ARG A 10 21.95 9.72 -6.24
CA ARG A 10 21.75 8.91 -5.02
C ARG A 10 20.41 8.16 -5.04
N ILE A 11 19.35 8.80 -5.54
CA ILE A 11 18.05 8.15 -5.74
C ILE A 11 18.20 6.97 -6.72
N ALA A 12 18.85 7.19 -7.86
CA ALA A 12 19.08 6.13 -8.85
C ALA A 12 19.91 4.96 -8.30
N ALA A 13 20.80 5.22 -7.34
CA ALA A 13 21.60 4.20 -6.65
C ALA A 13 20.85 3.48 -5.51
N THR A 14 19.57 3.75 -5.30
CA THR A 14 18.76 3.08 -4.27
C THR A 14 18.50 1.64 -4.71
N GLU A 15 19.14 0.69 -4.03
CA GLU A 15 19.00 -0.74 -4.30
C GLU A 15 18.30 -1.45 -3.14
N ARG A 16 17.35 -2.33 -3.48
CA ARG A 16 16.78 -3.29 -2.53
C ARG A 16 16.36 -4.56 -3.27
N PRO A 17 17.30 -5.47 -3.60
CA PRO A 17 17.03 -6.63 -4.46
C PRO A 17 16.10 -7.67 -3.84
N ASP A 18 15.88 -7.59 -2.52
CA ASP A 18 14.92 -8.37 -1.74
C ASP A 18 13.58 -7.66 -1.56
N LEU A 19 13.31 -6.53 -2.23
CA LEU A 19 12.02 -5.85 -2.21
C LEU A 19 11.31 -5.98 -3.55
N ILE A 20 10.06 -6.44 -3.51
CA ILE A 20 9.15 -6.48 -4.65
C ILE A 20 7.93 -5.65 -4.29
N VAL A 21 7.64 -4.62 -5.09
CA VAL A 21 6.51 -3.72 -4.89
C VAL A 21 5.42 -4.06 -5.90
N MET A 22 4.20 -4.32 -5.44
CA MET A 22 3.03 -4.43 -6.29
C MET A 22 2.16 -3.19 -6.12
N ILE A 23 1.91 -2.49 -7.22
CA ILE A 23 0.87 -1.47 -7.28
C ILE A 23 -0.47 -2.15 -7.55
N GLY A 24 -1.31 -2.17 -6.52
CA GLY A 24 -2.67 -2.67 -6.53
C GLY A 24 -3.62 -1.76 -7.29
N TYR A 25 -4.78 -2.34 -7.64
CA TYR A 25 -5.75 -1.86 -8.62
C TYR A 25 -5.26 -1.97 -10.06
N GLY A 26 -6.20 -2.16 -11.00
CA GLY A 26 -5.94 -2.29 -12.43
C GLY A 26 -6.85 -1.38 -13.24
N ASP A 27 -6.93 -1.64 -14.55
CA ASP A 27 -7.73 -0.89 -15.52
C ASP A 27 -9.22 -0.81 -15.18
N GLU A 28 -9.71 -1.63 -14.23
CA GLU A 28 -11.07 -1.56 -13.71
C GLU A 28 -11.42 -0.23 -13.01
N LEU A 29 -10.41 0.54 -12.56
CA LEU A 29 -10.63 1.85 -11.93
C LEU A 29 -10.33 2.99 -12.92
N PRO A 30 -11.24 3.99 -13.07
CA PRO A 30 -11.02 5.14 -13.96
C PRO A 30 -9.71 5.91 -13.70
N VAL A 31 -9.29 5.99 -12.44
CA VAL A 31 -8.07 6.68 -12.01
C VAL A 31 -6.78 5.96 -12.40
N TYR A 32 -6.86 4.66 -12.73
CA TYR A 32 -5.70 3.80 -12.99
C TYR A 32 -4.79 4.34 -14.07
N ARG A 33 -5.34 4.76 -15.23
CA ARG A 33 -4.50 5.19 -16.37
C ARG A 33 -3.63 6.40 -16.03
N ASN A 34 -4.20 7.40 -15.37
CA ASN A 34 -3.48 8.63 -15.03
C ASN A 34 -2.43 8.37 -13.95
N ALA A 35 -2.82 7.70 -12.87
CA ALA A 35 -1.90 7.45 -11.77
C ALA A 35 -0.83 6.40 -12.12
N ARG A 36 -1.11 5.48 -13.05
CA ARG A 36 -0.10 4.57 -13.64
C ARG A 36 0.99 5.35 -14.37
N ALA A 37 0.64 6.31 -15.21
CA ALA A 37 1.63 7.12 -15.92
C ALA A 37 2.54 7.90 -14.95
N LEU A 38 1.96 8.43 -13.87
CA LEU A 38 2.73 9.07 -12.79
C LEU A 38 3.65 8.10 -12.07
N TRP A 39 3.16 6.90 -11.76
CA TRP A 39 3.99 5.85 -11.15
C TRP A 39 5.11 5.37 -12.07
N GLN A 40 4.88 5.29 -13.39
CA GLN A 40 5.95 4.97 -14.35
C GLN A 40 7.02 6.07 -14.38
N PHE A 41 6.61 7.34 -14.37
CA PHE A 41 7.53 8.47 -14.20
C PHE A 41 8.33 8.34 -12.90
N TYR A 42 7.66 8.11 -11.77
CA TYR A 42 8.31 8.01 -10.47
C TYR A 42 9.24 6.80 -10.36
N ALA A 43 8.81 5.63 -10.84
CA ALA A 43 9.60 4.40 -10.88
C ALA A 43 10.89 4.53 -11.71
N ALA A 44 10.89 5.37 -12.75
CA ALA A 44 12.08 5.62 -13.56
C ALA A 44 13.24 6.24 -12.76
N HIS A 45 12.96 6.88 -11.61
CA HIS A 45 13.99 7.37 -10.71
C HIS A 45 14.58 6.28 -9.80
N PHE A 46 13.92 5.13 -9.67
CA PHE A 46 14.33 4.00 -8.82
C PHE A 46 14.56 2.72 -9.65
N PRO A 47 15.54 2.70 -10.57
CA PRO A 47 15.70 1.62 -11.55
C PRO A 47 16.04 0.26 -10.94
N HIS A 48 16.46 0.22 -9.67
CA HIS A 48 16.84 -1.00 -8.96
C HIS A 48 15.79 -1.47 -7.94
N ILE A 49 14.61 -0.86 -7.91
CA ILE A 49 13.46 -1.33 -7.14
C ILE A 49 12.52 -2.08 -8.09
N HIS A 50 12.20 -3.33 -7.76
CA HIS A 50 11.32 -4.17 -8.58
C HIS A 50 9.86 -3.76 -8.35
N ILE A 51 9.30 -2.96 -9.26
CA ILE A 51 7.91 -2.51 -9.21
C ILE A 51 7.10 -3.25 -10.27
N ILE A 52 6.04 -3.92 -9.82
CA ILE A 52 5.12 -4.69 -10.64
C ILE A 52 3.79 -3.97 -10.68
N PHE A 53 3.28 -3.81 -11.89
CA PHE A 53 1.90 -3.46 -12.11
C PHE A 53 1.14 -4.68 -12.63
N THR A 54 -0.12 -4.80 -12.24
CA THR A 54 -0.95 -5.94 -12.60
C THR A 54 -2.12 -5.50 -13.44
N ARG A 55 -2.46 -6.28 -14.48
CA ARG A 55 -3.59 -6.01 -15.36
C ARG A 55 -4.33 -7.29 -15.66
N TRP A 56 -5.65 -7.20 -15.76
CA TRP A 56 -6.45 -8.31 -16.22
C TRP A 56 -6.28 -8.51 -17.73
N SER A 57 -6.27 -9.77 -18.15
CA SER A 57 -6.24 -10.15 -19.56
C SER A 57 -7.34 -11.15 -19.88
N ASP A 58 -8.21 -10.78 -20.81
CA ASP A 58 -9.24 -11.63 -21.40
C ASP A 58 -8.67 -12.60 -22.46
N LYS A 59 -7.43 -12.36 -22.90
CA LYS A 59 -6.68 -13.20 -23.84
C LYS A 59 -6.00 -14.39 -23.17
N LEU A 60 -5.84 -14.34 -21.85
CA LEU A 60 -5.24 -15.41 -21.04
C LEU A 60 -6.35 -16.23 -20.36
N ALA A 61 -6.14 -17.54 -20.25
CA ALA A 61 -7.02 -18.43 -19.53
C ALA A 61 -7.03 -18.10 -18.02
N PRO A 62 -8.12 -18.41 -17.29
CA PRO A 62 -8.15 -18.22 -15.84
C PRO A 62 -6.96 -18.90 -15.15
N GLY A 63 -6.22 -18.14 -14.35
CA GLY A 63 -5.04 -18.64 -13.63
C GLY A 63 -3.72 -18.57 -14.40
N GLU A 64 -3.74 -18.21 -15.68
CA GLU A 64 -2.52 -17.90 -16.43
C GLU A 64 -1.95 -16.54 -16.02
N ILE A 65 -0.62 -16.46 -15.96
CA ILE A 65 0.09 -15.23 -15.62
C ILE A 65 1.27 -15.09 -16.58
N VAL A 66 1.36 -13.95 -17.25
CA VAL A 66 2.42 -13.66 -18.22
C VAL A 66 2.93 -12.25 -17.99
N HIS A 67 4.26 -12.09 -18.03
CA HIS A 67 4.88 -10.77 -18.04
C HIS A 67 5.02 -10.28 -19.49
N ASP A 68 4.44 -9.14 -19.86
CA ASP A 68 4.46 -8.63 -21.24
C ASP A 68 5.64 -7.69 -21.55
N GLY A 69 6.50 -7.47 -20.55
CA GLY A 69 7.64 -6.55 -20.61
C GLY A 69 7.44 -5.29 -19.76
N TYR A 70 6.19 -4.96 -19.43
CA TYR A 70 5.82 -3.80 -18.61
C TYR A 70 4.89 -4.16 -17.47
N ASP A 71 3.99 -5.11 -17.71
CA ASP A 71 2.90 -5.50 -16.84
C ASP A 71 2.92 -7.01 -16.60
N LEU A 72 2.46 -7.38 -15.40
CA LEU A 72 2.06 -8.74 -15.11
C LEU A 72 0.59 -8.91 -15.49
N LEU A 73 0.35 -9.57 -16.61
CA LEU A 73 -0.97 -9.90 -17.12
C LEU A 73 -1.51 -11.11 -16.37
N VAL A 74 -2.72 -10.98 -15.82
CA VAL A 74 -3.40 -12.02 -15.07
C VAL A 74 -4.65 -12.44 -15.83
N GLY A 75 -4.75 -13.72 -16.16
CA GLY A 75 -5.87 -14.26 -16.92
C GLY A 75 -7.15 -14.38 -16.12
N ILE A 76 -8.22 -13.77 -16.64
CA ILE A 76 -9.58 -13.84 -16.07
C ILE A 76 -10.51 -14.75 -16.85
N GLY A 77 -10.13 -15.15 -18.08
CA GLY A 77 -11.02 -15.80 -19.03
C GLY A 77 -12.28 -14.97 -19.32
N LYS A 78 -13.32 -15.62 -19.85
CA LYS A 78 -14.58 -14.97 -20.27
C LYS A 78 -15.70 -15.01 -19.21
N GLN A 79 -15.43 -15.47 -17.98
CA GLN A 79 -16.48 -15.93 -17.05
C GLN A 79 -16.63 -15.16 -15.73
N MET A 80 -15.78 -14.19 -15.42
CA MET A 80 -15.96 -13.39 -14.20
C MET A 80 -16.95 -12.24 -14.46
N GLY A 81 -18.23 -12.44 -14.17
CA GLY A 81 -19.31 -11.48 -14.40
C GLY A 81 -19.05 -10.08 -13.85
N ASP A 82 -19.64 -9.07 -14.48
CA ASP A 82 -19.51 -7.66 -14.12
C ASP A 82 -20.72 -7.22 -13.29
N ASP A 83 -20.60 -7.31 -11.96
CA ASP A 83 -21.55 -6.66 -11.06
C ASP A 83 -21.27 -5.15 -11.01
N ILE A 84 -22.33 -4.34 -10.81
CA ILE A 84 -22.22 -2.90 -10.58
C ILE A 84 -21.53 -2.67 -9.23
N GLY A 85 -20.27 -2.25 -9.29
CA GLY A 85 -19.33 -2.33 -8.17
C GLY A 85 -18.69 -1.02 -7.70
N TYR A 86 -17.48 -1.11 -7.14
CA TYR A 86 -16.72 -0.06 -6.44
C TYR A 86 -16.63 1.26 -7.23
N SER A 87 -16.45 1.17 -8.55
CA SER A 87 -16.40 2.32 -9.46
C SER A 87 -17.68 3.15 -9.48
N THR A 88 -18.82 2.57 -9.07
CA THR A 88 -20.13 3.24 -9.03
C THR A 88 -20.59 3.55 -7.61
N LYS A 89 -20.34 2.66 -6.64
CA LYS A 89 -20.86 2.80 -5.26
C LYS A 89 -19.82 3.23 -4.22
N GLY A 90 -18.54 3.22 -4.58
CA GLY A 90 -17.44 3.42 -3.62
C GLY A 90 -17.33 2.33 -2.55
N VAL A 91 -18.00 1.19 -2.74
CA VAL A 91 -17.96 -0.01 -1.89
C VAL A 91 -17.75 -1.21 -2.79
N TRP A 92 -16.74 -2.04 -2.49
CA TRP A 92 -16.45 -3.24 -3.24
C TRP A 92 -17.54 -4.28 -2.99
N SER A 93 -18.11 -4.83 -4.06
CA SER A 93 -18.99 -6.00 -3.98
C SER A 93 -18.21 -7.26 -3.64
N GLY A 94 -18.90 -8.31 -3.16
CA GLY A 94 -18.28 -9.61 -2.88
C GLY A 94 -17.60 -10.22 -4.11
N THR A 95 -18.20 -10.03 -5.29
CA THR A 95 -17.63 -10.46 -6.58
C THR A 95 -16.33 -9.72 -6.89
N GLU A 96 -16.28 -8.39 -6.76
CA GLU A 96 -15.06 -7.63 -7.02
C GLU A 96 -13.95 -7.93 -6.00
N ASN A 97 -14.31 -8.11 -4.74
CA ASN A 97 -13.38 -8.58 -3.71
C ASN A 97 -12.77 -9.94 -4.11
N ALA A 98 -13.60 -10.88 -4.57
CA ALA A 98 -13.12 -12.18 -5.03
C ALA A 98 -12.19 -12.07 -6.24
N LYS A 99 -12.50 -11.19 -7.21
CA LYS A 99 -11.58 -10.90 -8.32
C LYS A 99 -10.25 -10.35 -7.78
N PHE A 100 -10.29 -9.40 -6.85
CA PHE A 100 -9.08 -8.79 -6.29
C PHE A 100 -8.23 -9.79 -5.51
N VAL A 101 -8.84 -10.58 -4.62
CA VAL A 101 -8.16 -11.65 -3.86
C VAL A 101 -7.55 -12.67 -4.82
N PHE A 102 -8.31 -13.12 -5.82
CA PHE A 102 -7.81 -14.05 -6.83
C PHE A 102 -6.60 -13.48 -7.58
N ARG A 103 -6.64 -12.20 -7.98
CA ARG A 103 -5.48 -11.51 -8.58
C ARG A 103 -4.26 -11.58 -7.67
N GLN A 104 -4.45 -11.23 -6.40
CA GLN A 104 -3.35 -11.20 -5.45
C GLN A 104 -2.76 -12.59 -5.25
N VAL A 105 -3.57 -13.63 -5.10
CA VAL A 105 -3.10 -15.01 -4.96
C VAL A 105 -2.30 -15.46 -6.18
N LEU A 106 -2.79 -15.15 -7.39
CA LEU A 106 -2.08 -15.46 -8.63
C LEU A 106 -0.71 -14.77 -8.68
N VAL A 107 -0.66 -13.47 -8.37
CA VAL A 107 0.61 -12.72 -8.33
C VAL A 107 1.55 -13.33 -7.29
N GLN A 108 1.05 -13.68 -6.10
CA GLN A 108 1.84 -14.34 -5.06
C GLN A 108 2.42 -15.68 -5.57
N ASP A 109 1.63 -16.51 -6.25
CA ASP A 109 2.10 -17.76 -6.86
C ASP A 109 3.19 -17.55 -7.90
N TYR A 110 3.04 -16.51 -8.74
CA TYR A 110 4.08 -16.12 -9.68
C TYR A 110 5.37 -15.72 -8.97
N LEU A 111 5.27 -14.87 -7.95
CA LEU A 111 6.44 -14.41 -7.20
C LEU A 111 7.14 -15.53 -6.44
N LEU A 112 6.40 -16.40 -5.75
CA LEU A 112 6.94 -17.53 -5.01
C LEU A 112 7.71 -18.52 -5.91
N ARG A 113 7.27 -18.70 -7.17
CA ARG A 113 7.95 -19.56 -8.15
C ARG A 113 9.17 -18.90 -8.79
N THR A 114 9.12 -17.59 -9.03
CA THR A 114 10.17 -16.85 -9.74
C THR A 114 11.26 -16.30 -8.82
N HIS A 115 10.98 -16.17 -7.52
CA HIS A 115 11.89 -15.64 -6.50
C HIS A 115 12.08 -16.67 -5.38
N PRO A 116 13.05 -17.61 -5.53
CA PRO A 116 13.26 -18.70 -4.57
C PRO A 116 13.96 -18.24 -3.28
N ARG A 117 14.56 -17.05 -3.26
CA ARG A 117 15.24 -16.47 -2.08
C ARG A 117 14.25 -15.68 -1.23
N PRO A 118 14.52 -15.46 0.07
CA PRO A 118 13.72 -14.56 0.90
C PRO A 118 13.59 -13.17 0.27
N PHE A 119 12.39 -12.60 0.34
CA PHE A 119 12.08 -11.24 -0.10
C PHE A 119 10.93 -10.65 0.73
N PHE A 120 10.83 -9.32 0.72
CA PHE A 120 9.68 -8.56 1.16
C PHE A 120 8.78 -8.24 -0.04
N PHE A 121 7.48 -8.43 0.14
CA PHE A 121 6.46 -8.04 -0.79
C PHE A 121 5.69 -6.84 -0.25
N HIS A 122 5.79 -5.71 -0.93
CA HIS A 122 5.10 -4.47 -0.59
C HIS A 122 3.89 -4.27 -1.50
N HIS A 123 2.71 -4.51 -0.98
CA HIS A 123 1.47 -4.24 -1.69
C HIS A 123 0.99 -2.82 -1.36
N LEU A 124 0.89 -1.98 -2.38
CA LEU A 124 0.48 -0.57 -2.28
C LEU A 124 -0.76 -0.31 -3.11
N THR A 125 -1.65 0.58 -2.68
CA THR A 125 -2.61 1.16 -3.62
C THR A 125 -1.90 2.08 -4.60
N LEU A 126 -2.41 2.15 -5.82
CA LEU A 126 -2.12 3.19 -6.80
C LEU A 126 -2.06 4.61 -6.22
N THR A 127 -2.83 4.88 -5.17
CA THR A 127 -3.00 6.20 -4.55
C THR A 127 -1.96 6.53 -3.48
N SER A 128 -1.04 5.60 -3.24
CA SER A 128 0.06 5.75 -2.31
C SER A 128 1.31 6.27 -3.03
N VAL A 129 2.16 7.03 -2.33
CA VAL A 129 3.48 7.46 -2.79
C VAL A 129 4.46 7.13 -1.67
N VAL A 130 5.56 6.46 -2.00
CA VAL A 130 6.53 5.95 -1.02
C VAL A 130 7.93 6.42 -1.39
N ASP A 131 8.68 6.91 -0.41
CA ASP A 131 10.13 7.09 -0.53
C ASP A 131 10.83 5.74 -0.30
N PHE A 132 11.33 5.12 -1.36
CA PHE A 132 11.99 3.82 -1.28
C PHE A 132 13.32 3.85 -0.50
N ARG A 133 13.98 5.00 -0.41
CA ARG A 133 15.20 5.15 0.40
C ARG A 133 14.87 5.06 1.89
N ALA A 134 13.83 5.77 2.32
CA ALA A 134 13.35 5.73 3.69
C ALA A 134 12.73 4.36 4.02
N LEU A 135 11.99 3.77 3.07
CA LEU A 135 11.49 2.40 3.22
C LEU A 135 12.62 1.40 3.47
N ASN A 136 13.78 1.53 2.84
CA ASN A 136 14.92 0.65 3.11
C ASN A 136 15.37 0.69 4.57
N PHE A 137 15.33 1.88 5.21
CA PHE A 137 15.62 2.00 6.64
C PHE A 137 14.60 1.22 7.48
N VAL A 138 13.32 1.32 7.11
CA VAL A 138 12.24 0.58 7.78
C VAL A 138 12.40 -0.93 7.58
N LEU A 139 12.73 -1.39 6.37
CA LEU A 139 12.93 -2.81 6.09
C LEU A 139 14.09 -3.40 6.92
N ASP A 140 15.12 -2.62 7.23
CA ASP A 140 16.21 -3.04 8.12
C ASP A 140 15.75 -3.28 9.57
N MET A 141 14.60 -2.72 9.98
CA MET A 141 14.01 -2.91 11.31
C MET A 141 13.03 -4.10 11.37
N LEU A 142 12.55 -4.57 10.22
CA LEU A 142 11.51 -5.59 10.15
C LEU A 142 12.10 -7.01 10.16
N PRO A 143 11.39 -7.99 10.72
CA PRO A 143 11.86 -9.37 10.69
C PRO A 143 11.78 -9.90 9.26
N ALA A 144 12.81 -10.62 8.79
CA ALA A 144 12.83 -11.20 7.45
C ALA A 144 11.81 -12.34 7.26
N GLN A 145 11.31 -12.91 8.36
CA GLN A 145 10.26 -13.93 8.40
C GLN A 145 9.14 -13.51 9.33
N GLY A 146 7.91 -13.98 9.10
CA GLY A 146 6.79 -13.62 9.96
C GLY A 146 6.36 -12.15 9.84
N CYS A 147 6.93 -11.38 8.92
CA CYS A 147 6.58 -9.98 8.73
C CYS A 147 5.20 -9.85 8.10
N TYR A 148 4.32 -9.18 8.83
CA TYR A 148 3.05 -8.64 8.36
C TYR A 148 2.92 -7.21 8.93
N ALA A 149 3.30 -6.22 8.13
CA ALA A 149 3.51 -4.85 8.59
C ALA A 149 2.74 -3.83 7.76
N GLY A 150 2.24 -2.77 8.39
CA GLY A 150 1.49 -1.72 7.70
C GLY A 150 0.67 -0.85 8.65
N PRO A 151 -0.17 0.06 8.12
CA PRO A 151 -1.03 0.92 8.93
C PRO A 151 -2.12 0.09 9.58
N ILE A 152 -2.26 0.17 10.91
CA ILE A 152 -3.13 -0.75 11.64
C ILE A 152 -4.58 -0.25 11.66
N ALA A 153 -5.50 -1.18 11.43
CA ALA A 153 -6.93 -1.00 11.61
C ALA A 153 -7.53 -2.22 12.35
N ARG A 154 -8.74 -2.04 12.91
CA ARG A 154 -9.47 -3.06 13.66
C ARG A 154 -10.90 -3.12 13.17
N LEU A 155 -11.37 -4.32 12.87
CA LEU A 155 -12.77 -4.54 12.53
C LEU A 155 -13.63 -4.54 13.78
N ASN A 156 -14.76 -3.84 13.71
CA ASN A 156 -15.81 -3.89 14.73
C ASN A 156 -16.99 -4.75 14.29
N ALA A 157 -17.08 -5.08 13.00
CA ALA A 157 -18.13 -5.88 12.39
C ALA A 157 -17.60 -6.57 11.12
N PRO A 158 -18.21 -7.66 10.66
CA PRO A 158 -19.30 -8.41 11.32
C PRO A 158 -18.83 -9.19 12.58
N PRO A 159 -19.73 -9.70 13.45
CA PRO A 159 -19.37 -10.29 14.75
C PRO A 159 -18.29 -11.37 14.70
N GLU A 160 -18.30 -12.22 13.67
CA GLU A 160 -17.32 -13.29 13.45
C GLU A 160 -15.89 -12.76 13.20
N LEU A 161 -15.76 -11.52 12.71
CA LEU A 161 -14.49 -10.83 12.47
C LEU A 161 -14.25 -9.70 13.49
N ALA A 162 -15.13 -9.50 14.47
CA ALA A 162 -14.96 -8.45 15.46
C ALA A 162 -13.66 -8.63 16.23
N GLY A 163 -12.92 -7.53 16.40
CA GLY A 163 -11.61 -7.51 17.04
C GLY A 163 -10.45 -7.95 16.15
N LEU A 164 -10.69 -8.40 14.90
CA LEU A 164 -9.62 -8.70 13.96
C LEU A 164 -8.82 -7.42 13.67
N THR A 165 -7.53 -7.45 13.99
CA THR A 165 -6.58 -6.42 13.58
C THR A 165 -6.02 -6.77 12.21
N PHE A 166 -5.85 -5.75 11.38
CA PHE A 166 -5.36 -5.91 10.02
C PHE A 166 -4.49 -4.70 9.64
N THR A 167 -3.66 -4.89 8.63
CA THR A 167 -2.96 -3.78 7.98
C THR A 167 -3.86 -3.22 6.87
N SER A 168 -3.97 -1.91 6.75
CA SER A 168 -4.80 -1.29 5.71
C SER A 168 -4.29 -1.65 4.32
N GLY A 169 -5.21 -1.95 3.40
CA GLY A 169 -4.88 -2.24 2.00
C GLY A 169 -4.16 -1.11 1.25
N ALA A 170 -4.06 0.09 1.83
CA ALA A 170 -3.27 1.20 1.30
C ALA A 170 -1.78 0.86 1.13
N SER A 171 -1.24 0.12 2.11
CA SER A 171 0.17 -0.26 2.16
C SER A 171 0.33 -1.41 3.12
N THR A 172 0.90 -2.50 2.66
CA THR A 172 1.19 -3.66 3.49
C THR A 172 2.44 -4.37 3.02
N LEU A 173 3.32 -4.69 3.95
CA LEU A 173 4.55 -5.44 3.76
C LEU A 173 4.37 -6.86 4.29
N PHE A 174 4.77 -7.81 3.47
CA PHE A 174 4.78 -9.22 3.80
C PHE A 174 6.19 -9.78 3.63
N SER A 175 6.59 -10.66 4.53
CA SER A 175 7.69 -11.60 4.28
C SER A 175 7.25 -12.67 3.29
N ARG A 176 8.21 -13.29 2.59
CA ARG A 176 7.96 -14.41 1.67
C ARG A 176 7.14 -15.55 2.32
N ASP A 177 7.45 -15.94 3.55
CA ASP A 177 6.74 -17.01 4.26
C ASP A 177 5.28 -16.63 4.58
N ALA A 178 5.00 -15.34 4.81
CA ALA A 178 3.63 -14.88 4.95
C ALA A 178 2.83 -15.06 3.64
N LEU A 179 3.47 -14.88 2.48
CA LEU A 179 2.84 -15.17 1.19
C LEU A 179 2.57 -16.66 1.01
N GLU A 180 3.54 -17.52 1.35
CA GLU A 180 3.36 -18.98 1.32
C GLU A 180 2.18 -19.37 2.21
N ARG A 181 2.09 -18.80 3.42
CA ARG A 181 1.01 -19.10 4.35
C ARG A 181 -0.35 -18.67 3.84
N MET A 182 -0.45 -17.47 3.26
CA MET A 182 -1.69 -17.02 2.61
C MET A 182 -2.10 -17.94 1.48
N ARG A 183 -1.13 -18.39 0.67
CA ARG A 183 -1.38 -19.29 -0.45
C ARG A 183 -1.86 -20.66 -0.01
N GLU A 184 -1.23 -21.26 1.00
CA GLU A 184 -1.61 -22.56 1.58
C GLU A 184 -3.04 -22.56 2.13
N ARG A 185 -3.48 -21.43 2.68
CA ARG A 185 -4.80 -21.27 3.30
C ARG A 185 -5.88 -20.81 2.33
N TYR A 186 -5.51 -20.34 1.14
CA TYR A 186 -6.47 -19.87 0.16
C TYR A 186 -7.34 -21.00 -0.40
N GLN A 187 -8.65 -20.82 -0.30
CA GLN A 187 -9.67 -21.71 -0.86
C GLN A 187 -10.63 -20.86 -1.70
N PRO A 188 -10.65 -21.00 -3.04
CA PRO A 188 -11.44 -20.14 -3.93
C PRO A 188 -12.92 -20.09 -3.55
N ASP A 189 -13.50 -21.23 -3.18
CA ASP A 189 -14.93 -21.37 -2.88
C ASP A 189 -15.29 -20.99 -1.43
N HIS A 190 -14.30 -20.68 -0.58
CA HIS A 190 -14.56 -20.28 0.79
C HIS A 190 -15.15 -18.86 0.85
N PRO A 191 -16.14 -18.58 1.73
CA PRO A 191 -16.75 -17.25 1.85
C PRO A 191 -15.75 -16.11 2.09
N TYR A 192 -14.62 -16.41 2.73
CA TYR A 192 -13.54 -15.45 2.97
C TYR A 192 -12.90 -14.91 1.70
N SER A 193 -12.98 -15.62 0.59
CA SER A 193 -12.49 -15.13 -0.71
C SER A 193 -13.28 -13.92 -1.21
N GLN A 194 -14.45 -13.62 -0.65
CA GLN A 194 -15.27 -12.44 -0.98
C GLN A 194 -15.08 -11.27 -0.01
N LEU A 195 -14.20 -11.40 0.99
CA LEU A 195 -13.89 -10.33 1.93
C LEU A 195 -13.05 -9.23 1.26
N PRO A 196 -13.11 -7.98 1.76
CA PRO A 196 -12.14 -6.96 1.38
C PRO A 196 -10.72 -7.50 1.53
N ASN A 197 -9.87 -7.17 0.56
CA ASN A 197 -8.58 -7.84 0.40
C ASN A 197 -7.68 -7.78 1.65
N ASP A 198 -7.64 -6.65 2.34
CA ASP A 198 -6.88 -6.48 3.58
C ASP A 198 -7.45 -7.29 4.76
N VAL A 199 -8.77 -7.43 4.81
CA VAL A 199 -9.48 -8.31 5.75
C VAL A 199 -9.22 -9.78 5.42
N TRP A 200 -9.22 -10.15 4.14
CA TRP A 200 -8.87 -11.50 3.70
C TRP A 200 -7.43 -11.86 4.11
N GLN A 201 -6.45 -10.98 3.83
CA GLN A 201 -5.05 -11.16 4.25
C GLN A 201 -4.94 -11.40 5.77
N ALA A 202 -5.57 -10.55 6.57
CA ALA A 202 -5.58 -10.68 8.03
C ALA A 202 -6.23 -11.97 8.53
N THR A 203 -7.25 -12.46 7.82
CA THR A 203 -7.93 -13.72 8.12
C THR A 203 -7.05 -14.93 7.77
N MET A 204 -6.39 -14.88 6.61
CA MET A 204 -5.42 -15.89 6.19
C MET A 204 -4.18 -15.89 7.07
N LEU A 205 -3.85 -14.78 7.73
CA LEU A 205 -2.72 -14.63 8.64
C LEU A 205 -3.18 -14.42 10.09
N HIS A 206 -4.22 -15.13 10.53
CA HIS A 206 -4.84 -14.99 11.85
C HIS A 206 -3.92 -15.35 13.04
N ASP A 207 -2.71 -15.83 12.78
CA ASP A 207 -1.67 -16.22 13.73
C ASP A 207 -0.39 -15.35 13.63
N TYR A 208 -0.31 -14.45 12.65
CA TYR A 208 0.85 -13.57 12.50
C TYR A 208 0.66 -12.26 13.29
N PRO A 209 1.62 -11.82 14.10
CA PRO A 209 1.51 -10.52 14.74
C PRO A 209 1.57 -9.39 13.69
N ARG A 210 0.89 -8.27 13.96
CA ARG A 210 0.85 -7.09 13.08
C ARG A 210 1.87 -6.06 13.54
N ILE A 211 2.77 -5.66 12.66
CA ILE A 211 3.75 -4.61 12.94
C ILE A 211 3.21 -3.29 12.42
N ALA A 212 3.04 -2.32 13.32
CA ALA A 212 2.46 -1.03 12.97
C ALA A 212 3.46 -0.15 12.21
N LEU A 213 3.06 0.34 11.03
CA LEU A 213 3.83 1.29 10.24
C LEU A 213 3.01 2.55 9.94
N PRO A 214 3.63 3.75 10.01
CA PRO A 214 2.92 5.00 9.80
C PRO A 214 2.58 5.24 8.33
N THR A 215 1.42 5.87 8.09
CA THR A 215 1.05 6.48 6.81
C THR A 215 0.51 7.86 7.09
N PHE A 216 0.94 8.84 6.30
CA PHE A 216 0.32 10.16 6.30
C PHE A 216 -0.72 10.25 5.19
N ASN A 217 -1.95 10.61 5.53
CA ASN A 217 -3.06 10.66 4.57
C ASN A 217 -3.44 12.10 4.23
N PHE A 218 -3.45 12.42 2.94
CA PHE A 218 -4.02 13.66 2.43
C PHE A 218 -5.51 13.46 2.20
N ASN A 219 -6.34 13.91 3.15
CA ASN A 219 -7.78 13.67 3.19
C ASN A 219 -8.62 14.95 2.98
N ARG A 220 -8.03 16.15 3.12
CA ARG A 220 -8.78 17.40 2.92
C ARG A 220 -9.31 17.47 1.47
N PRO A 221 -10.60 17.82 1.24
CA PRO A 221 -11.10 18.11 -0.10
C PRO A 221 -10.28 19.23 -0.75
N ARG A 222 -10.03 19.12 -2.06
CA ARG A 222 -9.23 20.10 -2.82
C ARG A 222 -9.94 20.47 -4.12
N PRO A 223 -9.78 21.71 -4.61
CA PRO A 223 -10.23 22.05 -5.94
C PRO A 223 -9.50 21.20 -6.99
N PRO A 224 -10.21 20.67 -8.00
CA PRO A 224 -9.58 19.93 -9.08
C PRO A 224 -8.55 20.81 -9.79
N ARG A 225 -7.34 20.28 -10.04
CA ARG A 225 -6.25 20.95 -10.76
C ARG A 225 -5.68 22.18 -10.06
N GLY A 226 -5.85 22.29 -8.74
CA GLY A 226 -5.23 23.34 -7.96
C GLY A 226 -3.75 23.04 -7.69
N ASN A 227 -2.84 23.91 -8.16
CA ASN A 227 -1.48 23.94 -7.64
C ASN A 227 -1.54 24.54 -6.23
N ASP A 228 -1.77 23.72 -5.22
CA ASP A 228 -1.79 24.14 -3.82
C ASP A 228 -0.37 24.09 -3.25
N PRO A 229 0.32 25.24 -3.05
CA PRO A 229 1.68 25.28 -2.53
C PRO A 229 1.77 24.68 -1.12
N ALA A 230 0.67 24.70 -0.36
CA ALA A 230 0.62 24.11 0.97
C ALA A 230 0.83 22.58 0.92
N LEU A 231 0.51 21.91 -0.20
CA LEU A 231 0.69 20.47 -0.31
C LEU A 231 2.17 20.07 -0.34
N ALA A 232 2.97 20.76 -1.14
CA ALA A 232 4.41 20.51 -1.20
C ALA A 232 5.08 20.85 0.13
N GLN A 233 4.65 21.93 0.78
CA GLN A 233 5.12 22.30 2.11
C GLN A 233 4.78 21.22 3.14
N ILE A 234 3.51 20.79 3.24
CA ILE A 234 3.07 19.74 4.17
C ILE A 234 3.87 18.46 3.91
N ALA A 235 3.99 18.02 2.66
CA ALA A 235 4.75 16.83 2.30
C ALA A 235 6.21 16.94 2.76
N SER A 236 6.85 18.09 2.54
CA SER A 236 8.25 18.35 2.94
C SER A 236 8.43 18.34 4.45
N GLU A 237 7.51 18.96 5.20
CA GLU A 237 7.51 18.94 6.67
C GLU A 237 7.32 17.52 7.22
N GLN A 238 6.41 16.73 6.63
CA GLN A 238 6.20 15.35 7.03
C GLN A 238 7.38 14.44 6.67
N LEU A 239 8.00 14.64 5.51
CA LEU A 239 9.24 13.97 5.10
C LEU A 239 10.37 14.25 6.11
N ALA A 240 10.54 15.52 6.49
CA ALA A 240 11.52 15.91 7.51
C ALA A 240 11.22 15.30 8.90
N ALA A 241 9.94 15.06 9.22
CA ALA A 241 9.52 14.36 10.43
C ALA A 241 9.70 12.82 10.36
N GLY A 242 10.16 12.28 9.22
CA GLY A 242 10.44 10.86 9.01
C GLY A 242 9.33 10.08 8.30
N HIS A 243 8.26 10.73 7.82
CA HIS A 243 7.24 10.03 7.05
C HIS A 243 7.81 9.58 5.70
N PHE A 244 7.59 8.31 5.37
CA PHE A 244 8.04 7.72 4.11
C PHE A 244 6.91 7.25 3.20
N HIS A 245 5.68 7.19 3.72
CA HIS A 245 4.50 6.73 2.99
C HIS A 245 3.36 7.75 3.10
N PHE A 246 2.96 8.27 1.95
CA PHE A 246 1.86 9.20 1.78
C PHE A 246 0.73 8.54 1.01
N ARG A 247 -0.51 8.73 1.45
CA ARG A 247 -1.70 8.27 0.73
C ARG A 247 -2.56 9.46 0.37
N VAL A 248 -2.98 9.54 -0.89
CA VAL A 248 -4.00 10.49 -1.32
C VAL A 248 -5.37 9.82 -1.19
N LYS A 249 -6.27 10.41 -0.40
CA LYS A 249 -7.68 10.03 -0.35
C LYS A 249 -8.51 11.18 -0.92
N THR A 250 -9.16 10.95 -2.04
CA THR A 250 -10.03 11.97 -2.62
C THR A 250 -11.41 11.90 -2.01
N VAL A 251 -11.70 12.92 -1.19
CA VAL A 251 -13.04 13.21 -0.72
C VAL A 251 -13.68 14.05 -1.82
N ALA A 252 -14.37 13.39 -2.74
CA ALA A 252 -15.23 14.10 -3.66
C ALA A 252 -16.23 14.94 -2.82
N PRO A 253 -16.58 16.17 -3.25
CA PRO A 253 -17.59 16.97 -2.55
C PRO A 253 -18.85 16.13 -2.34
N GLN A 254 -19.57 16.37 -1.24
CA GLN A 254 -20.64 15.55 -0.64
C GLN A 254 -21.82 15.14 -1.55
N ASP A 255 -21.79 15.44 -2.86
CA ASP A 255 -22.86 15.20 -3.84
C ASP A 255 -22.41 14.43 -5.11
N SER A 256 -21.28 13.70 -5.09
CA SER A 256 -20.95 12.80 -6.22
C SER A 256 -20.97 11.34 -5.80
N ASP A 257 -22.14 10.73 -6.02
CA ASP A 257 -22.49 9.31 -5.82
C ASP A 257 -21.63 8.31 -6.66
N GLY A 258 -20.30 8.47 -6.74
CA GLY A 258 -19.49 7.48 -7.45
C GLY A 258 -17.98 7.70 -7.56
N ARG A 259 -17.37 8.62 -6.80
CA ARG A 259 -15.95 8.98 -7.03
C ARG A 259 -15.07 8.99 -5.77
N ARG A 260 -15.16 7.96 -4.93
CA ARG A 260 -14.29 7.80 -3.75
C ARG A 260 -12.78 7.75 -4.07
N GLU A 261 -12.40 7.44 -5.31
CA GLU A 261 -10.99 7.43 -5.77
C GLU A 261 -10.75 8.26 -7.05
N ASP A 262 -11.48 9.37 -7.26
CA ASP A 262 -11.12 10.34 -8.31
C ASP A 262 -9.95 11.20 -7.83
N ILE A 263 -8.74 10.65 -7.97
CA ILE A 263 -7.51 11.31 -7.56
C ILE A 263 -7.15 12.41 -8.52
N ASP A 264 -6.90 13.61 -7.98
CA ASP A 264 -6.22 14.66 -8.72
C ASP A 264 -4.78 14.22 -9.00
N PRO A 265 -4.41 13.92 -10.26
CA PRO A 265 -3.05 13.48 -10.60
C PRO A 265 -2.00 14.53 -10.22
N TRP A 266 -2.37 15.82 -10.15
CA TRP A 266 -1.46 16.89 -9.73
C TRP A 266 -1.04 16.77 -8.27
N VAL A 267 -1.94 16.31 -7.39
CA VAL A 267 -1.61 16.07 -5.99
C VAL A 267 -0.57 14.97 -5.88
N MET A 268 -0.79 13.83 -6.55
CA MET A 268 0.18 12.74 -6.57
C MET A 268 1.55 13.18 -7.13
N LEU A 269 1.55 13.93 -8.24
CA LEU A 269 2.78 14.44 -8.83
C LEU A 269 3.56 15.33 -7.85
N ARG A 270 2.87 16.25 -7.15
CA ARG A 270 3.51 17.12 -6.15
C ARG A 270 4.10 16.34 -4.98
N LEU A 271 3.45 15.26 -4.54
CA LEU A 271 4.02 14.38 -3.51
C LEU A 271 5.26 13.65 -4.03
N MET A 272 5.22 13.13 -5.25
CA MET A 272 6.37 12.48 -5.89
C MET A 272 7.54 13.44 -6.04
N GLU A 273 7.31 14.67 -6.51
CA GLU A 273 8.31 15.73 -6.59
C GLU A 273 8.90 16.06 -5.22
N ALA A 274 8.07 16.24 -4.19
CA ALA A 274 8.54 16.51 -2.83
C ALA A 274 9.44 15.37 -2.29
N VAL A 275 9.13 14.11 -2.60
CA VAL A 275 9.99 12.98 -2.24
C VAL A 275 11.32 13.04 -3.00
N LEU A 276 11.29 13.30 -4.31
CA LEU A 276 12.50 13.38 -5.14
C LEU A 276 13.41 14.57 -4.77
N ASP A 277 12.85 15.64 -4.22
CA ASP A 277 13.58 16.83 -3.76
C ASP A 277 14.07 16.72 -2.30
N HIS A 278 13.66 15.67 -1.58
CA HIS A 278 14.03 15.44 -0.19
C HIS A 278 15.08 14.32 -0.05
N GLU A 279 15.98 14.46 0.92
CA GLU A 279 16.88 13.38 1.35
C GLU A 279 16.41 12.85 2.71
N PRO A 280 15.92 11.60 2.81
CA PRO A 280 15.36 11.11 4.05
C PRO A 280 16.42 10.90 5.13
N SER A 281 16.06 11.25 6.36
CA SER A 281 16.87 10.94 7.54
C SER A 281 16.51 9.56 8.10
N ARG A 282 17.51 8.68 8.22
CA ARG A 282 17.36 7.37 8.88
C ARG A 282 16.85 7.53 10.30
N GLU A 283 17.49 8.39 11.08
CA GLU A 283 17.11 8.63 12.49
C GLU A 283 15.66 9.11 12.61
N ALA A 284 15.24 10.09 11.78
CA ALA A 284 13.87 10.60 11.82
C ALA A 284 12.85 9.51 11.46
N THR A 285 13.14 8.72 10.42
CA THR A 285 12.27 7.64 9.93
C THR A 285 12.13 6.53 10.98
N GLU A 286 13.24 6.01 11.50
CA GLU A 286 13.24 4.95 12.52
C GLU A 286 12.56 5.43 13.81
N SER A 287 12.83 6.67 14.22
CA SER A 287 12.20 7.29 15.39
C SER A 287 10.68 7.45 15.22
N LEU A 288 10.21 7.86 14.04
CA LEU A 288 8.78 7.93 13.73
C LEU A 288 8.13 6.54 13.81
N VAL A 289 8.75 5.51 13.22
CA VAL A 289 8.22 4.13 13.26
C VAL A 289 8.07 3.64 14.71
N LEU A 290 9.09 3.85 15.55
CA LEU A 290 9.04 3.46 16.96
C LEU A 290 7.96 4.23 17.74
N ARG A 291 7.88 5.56 17.57
CA ARG A 291 6.82 6.37 18.21
C ARG A 291 5.44 5.94 17.76
N TYR A 292 5.25 5.65 16.47
CA TYR A 292 3.98 5.17 15.93
C TYR A 292 3.59 3.82 16.54
N ALA A 293 4.52 2.86 16.63
CA ALA A 293 4.25 1.58 17.27
C ALA A 293 3.83 1.73 18.75
N VAL A 294 4.50 2.62 19.50
CA VAL A 294 4.12 2.95 20.88
C VAL A 294 2.77 3.65 20.94
N ALA A 295 2.46 4.56 20.02
CA ALA A 295 1.17 5.22 19.98
C ALA A 295 0.03 4.20 19.80
N ILE A 296 0.23 3.14 19.03
CA ILE A 296 -0.81 2.14 18.74
C ILE A 296 -1.21 1.33 19.98
N ASN A 297 -0.26 0.82 20.77
CA ASN A 297 -0.56 -0.10 21.88
C ASN A 297 0.19 0.19 23.21
N GLY A 298 0.85 1.33 23.33
CA GLY A 298 1.64 1.74 24.50
C GLY A 298 2.97 1.00 24.70
N SER A 299 3.10 -0.23 24.21
CA SER A 299 4.29 -1.08 24.40
C SER A 299 5.30 -1.01 23.25
N GLY A 300 4.86 -0.58 22.07
CA GLY A 300 5.65 -0.62 20.84
C GLY A 300 5.85 -2.03 20.26
N GLN A 301 5.28 -3.05 20.90
CA GLN A 301 5.36 -4.43 20.42
C GLN A 301 4.38 -4.67 19.26
N PRO A 302 4.61 -5.68 18.42
CA PRO A 302 3.64 -6.11 17.42
C PRO A 302 2.27 -6.45 18.06
N LEU A 303 1.18 -6.13 17.37
CA LEU A 303 -0.18 -6.43 17.86
C LEU A 303 -0.57 -7.87 17.56
N MET A 304 -1.27 -8.47 18.51
CA MET A 304 -1.88 -9.77 18.30
C MET A 304 -3.01 -9.68 17.24
N PRO A 305 -3.24 -10.77 16.47
CA PRO A 305 -4.25 -10.85 15.41
C PRO A 305 -5.68 -10.46 15.82
N ARG A 306 -6.03 -10.69 17.08
CA ARG A 306 -7.31 -10.28 17.64
C ARG A 306 -7.06 -9.55 18.95
N THR A 307 -7.63 -8.36 19.08
CA THR A 307 -7.60 -7.59 20.32
C THR A 307 -8.96 -6.95 20.56
N SER A 308 -9.40 -6.95 21.83
CA SER A 308 -10.55 -6.18 22.29
C SER A 308 -10.20 -4.72 22.55
N GLU A 309 -8.91 -4.39 22.69
CA GLU A 309 -8.43 -3.05 23.01
C GLU A 309 -8.57 -2.11 21.81
N ALA A 310 -8.81 -0.83 22.10
CA ALA A 310 -8.83 0.21 21.07
C ALA A 310 -7.46 0.29 20.37
N ILE A 311 -7.47 0.71 19.10
CA ILE A 311 -6.23 1.14 18.45
C ILE A 311 -5.93 2.56 18.96
N PHE A 312 -4.65 2.86 19.16
CA PHE A 312 -4.14 4.13 19.69
C PHE A 312 -4.36 4.29 21.20
N THR A 313 -3.75 3.42 22.00
CA THR A 313 -3.78 3.53 23.47
C THR A 313 -2.59 4.30 24.06
N GLY A 314 -1.53 4.54 23.28
CA GLY A 314 -0.34 5.28 23.69
C GLY A 314 -0.40 6.77 23.36
N PRO A 315 0.60 7.56 23.81
CA PRO A 315 0.71 8.97 23.44
C PRO A 315 0.94 9.11 21.94
N ARG A 316 0.21 10.03 21.30
CA ARG A 316 0.36 10.34 19.89
C ARG A 316 0.72 11.81 19.71
N ASP A 317 1.92 12.05 19.21
CA ASP A 317 2.51 13.38 18.98
C ASP A 317 2.79 13.65 17.49
N THR A 318 2.46 12.70 16.62
CA THR A 318 2.68 12.79 15.17
C THR A 318 1.35 12.77 14.41
N PRO A 319 1.18 13.69 13.45
CA PRO A 319 -0.03 13.75 12.65
C PRO A 319 -0.07 12.60 11.65
N LEU A 320 -1.26 12.02 11.43
CA LEU A 320 -1.48 10.92 10.48
C LEU A 320 -2.29 11.34 9.26
N HIS A 321 -2.80 12.57 9.28
CA HIS A 321 -3.44 13.18 8.15
C HIS A 321 -3.40 14.70 8.20
N ASP A 322 -3.53 15.31 7.02
CA ASP A 322 -3.57 16.76 6.85
C ASP A 322 -4.64 17.46 7.70
N GLY A 323 -5.78 16.81 7.96
CA GLY A 323 -6.81 17.29 8.88
C GLY A 323 -6.35 17.58 10.31
N GLU A 324 -5.25 16.99 10.78
CA GLU A 324 -4.71 17.20 12.15
C GLU A 324 -3.73 18.37 12.22
N LEU A 325 -3.33 18.92 11.08
CA LEU A 325 -2.41 20.05 11.02
C LEU A 325 -3.15 21.37 11.29
N PRO A 326 -2.52 22.35 11.95
CA PRO A 326 -3.05 23.71 12.06
C PRO A 326 -3.43 24.27 10.67
N VAL A 327 -4.48 25.09 10.63
CA VAL A 327 -4.86 25.87 9.44
C VAL A 327 -4.10 27.19 9.48
#